data_AF-A0A5D8YWN9-F1
#
_entry.id   AF-A0A5D8YWN9-F1
#
_cell.length_a   1.000
_cell.length_b   1.000
_cell.length_c   1.000
_cell.angle_alpha   90.00
_cell.angle_beta   90.00
_cell.angle_gamma   90.00
#
_symmetry.space_group_name_H-M   'P 1'
#
loop_
_entity.id
_entity.type
_entity.pdbx_description
1 polymer ?
#
loop_
_entity_poly.entity_id
_entity_poly.type
_entity_poly.pdbx_seq_one_letter_code
_entity_poly.pdbx_strand_id
1 'polypeptide(L)'
;MKYFVRQVSLLLLLTATVKGQDKPVKNLDIYLLIGQSNMAGVAEVSTLQRDTLSKVFLFNDKNQWEKAVCTQEEGFNRYSTVKKSYPQKLGPGYGFAQKLTAYVKQDIGVVVNAKGGTSIVWWQKGYEGPNDYNLYEQAIARAKAALAATPGSTIKAIIWHQGESDNSSPKNELYMSRLKKLVADLRTDLGNDKLPFIAGEVGTWNGRGKGVNPVIRQIQDSIPYSTWVSSSGLTSIDVKKNNPHFDTYSQLVLGGRYADKVLQIIYKLSPGDVTLYTGEDYTGRSVILKPGTYNSTDLERFGIGKQEIRSIDINKGAQVLCYPDNLNDKPAKYTKSINRLTNPVSSITIR
;
A
#
# COMPACT_ATOMS: atom_id res chain seq x y z
N MET A 1 17.67 -59.31 56.81
CA MET A 1 17.51 -58.97 55.38
C MET A 1 16.31 -58.04 55.22
N LYS A 2 16.52 -56.71 55.21
CA LYS A 2 15.54 -55.69 54.78
C LYS A 2 16.35 -54.46 54.36
N TYR A 3 16.48 -54.28 53.04
CA TYR A 3 17.16 -53.15 52.41
C TYR A 3 16.27 -51.91 52.49
N PHE A 4 16.80 -50.78 52.96
CA PHE A 4 16.12 -49.49 52.95
C PHE A 4 16.55 -48.74 51.69
N VAL A 5 15.68 -48.70 50.67
CA VAL A 5 15.91 -47.95 49.44
C VAL A 5 15.55 -46.49 49.68
N ARG A 6 16.54 -45.59 49.63
CA ARG A 6 16.34 -44.13 49.63
C ARG A 6 15.82 -43.73 48.24
N GLN A 7 14.55 -43.35 48.14
CA GLN A 7 14.03 -42.68 46.94
C GLN A 7 14.62 -41.27 46.85
N VAL A 8 15.45 -41.03 45.84
CA VAL A 8 15.85 -39.69 45.43
C VAL A 8 14.80 -39.21 44.44
N SER A 9 13.95 -38.27 44.86
CA SER A 9 13.00 -37.61 43.97
C SER A 9 13.75 -36.55 43.16
N LEU A 10 13.91 -36.79 41.85
CA LEU A 10 14.49 -35.85 40.90
C LEU A 10 13.44 -34.79 40.54
N LEU A 11 13.58 -33.59 41.10
CA LEU A 11 12.69 -32.46 40.80
C LEU A 11 13.10 -31.85 39.44
N LEU A 12 12.36 -32.19 38.38
CA LEU A 12 12.51 -31.59 37.06
C LEU A 12 11.95 -30.15 37.10
N LEU A 13 12.81 -29.15 37.18
CA LEU A 13 12.43 -27.74 36.98
C LEU A 13 12.15 -27.50 35.50
N LEU A 14 10.87 -27.54 35.10
CA LEU A 14 10.42 -27.00 33.82
C LEU A 14 10.55 -25.48 33.85
N THR A 15 11.54 -24.94 33.15
CA THR A 15 11.61 -23.51 32.82
C THR A 15 10.58 -23.19 31.75
N ALA A 16 9.38 -22.77 32.18
CA ALA A 16 8.42 -22.17 31.27
C ALA A 16 9.03 -20.88 30.71
N THR A 17 9.37 -20.89 29.41
CA THR A 17 9.69 -19.67 28.68
C THR A 17 8.41 -18.85 28.56
N VAL A 18 8.29 -17.82 29.38
CA VAL A 18 7.27 -16.79 29.22
C VAL A 18 7.56 -16.09 27.90
N LYS A 19 6.86 -16.49 26.83
CA LYS A 19 6.74 -15.66 25.63
C LYS A 19 6.13 -14.34 26.11
N GLY A 20 6.92 -13.26 26.08
CA GLY A 20 6.41 -11.93 26.39
C GLY A 20 5.15 -11.68 25.56
N GLN A 21 4.01 -11.46 26.21
CA GLN A 21 2.83 -10.98 25.52
C GLN A 21 3.19 -9.60 24.96
N ASP A 22 3.23 -9.49 23.63
CA ASP A 22 3.29 -8.20 22.95
C ASP A 22 2.20 -7.29 23.57
N LYS A 23 2.57 -6.06 23.92
CA LYS A 23 1.62 -5.11 24.53
C LYS A 23 0.36 -4.98 23.66
N PRO A 24 -0.84 -4.86 24.26
CA PRO A 24 -2.06 -4.66 23.50
C PRO A 24 -1.94 -3.46 22.57
N VAL A 25 -2.19 -3.68 21.28
CA VAL A 25 -2.21 -2.63 20.27
C VAL A 25 -3.40 -1.73 20.53
N LYS A 26 -3.19 -0.41 20.58
CA LYS A 26 -4.23 0.59 20.86
C LYS A 26 -3.97 1.88 20.08
N ASN A 27 -5.00 2.70 19.87
CA ASN A 27 -4.90 4.01 19.22
C ASN A 27 -4.27 3.96 17.81
N LEU A 28 -4.69 2.97 17.02
CA LEU A 28 -4.25 2.83 15.63
C LEU A 28 -4.92 3.86 14.73
N ASP A 29 -4.14 4.36 13.78
CA ASP A 29 -4.65 4.98 12.58
C ASP A 29 -4.92 3.87 11.55
N ILE A 30 -6.20 3.52 11.39
CA ILE A 30 -6.64 2.37 10.57
C ILE A 30 -6.93 2.82 9.14
N TYR A 31 -6.49 2.02 8.17
CA TYR A 31 -6.76 2.21 6.75
C TYR A 31 -7.47 0.98 6.18
N LEU A 32 -8.63 1.22 5.55
CA LEU A 32 -9.40 0.19 4.87
C LEU A 32 -8.99 0.15 3.39
N LEU A 33 -8.41 -0.97 2.97
CA LEU A 33 -7.92 -1.20 1.61
C LEU A 33 -8.86 -2.17 0.89
N ILE A 34 -9.57 -1.66 -0.12
CA ILE A 34 -10.61 -2.39 -0.86
C ILE A 34 -10.51 -2.14 -2.37
N GLY A 35 -11.14 -3.01 -3.16
CA GLY A 35 -11.10 -2.96 -4.62
C GLY A 35 -10.82 -4.34 -5.22
N GLN A 36 -10.14 -4.38 -6.37
CA GLN A 36 -9.96 -5.60 -7.15
C GLN A 36 -8.55 -6.21 -7.09
N SER A 37 -8.13 -6.92 -8.14
CA SER A 37 -6.94 -7.77 -8.12
C SER A 37 -5.65 -7.00 -7.89
N ASN A 38 -5.53 -5.78 -8.42
CA ASN A 38 -4.37 -4.94 -8.15
C ASN A 38 -4.32 -4.42 -6.70
N MET A 39 -5.46 -4.25 -6.01
CA MET A 39 -5.48 -4.03 -4.54
C MET A 39 -5.14 -5.32 -3.78
N ALA A 40 -5.76 -6.44 -4.17
CA ALA A 40 -5.57 -7.73 -3.53
C ALA A 40 -4.12 -8.23 -3.61
N GLY A 41 -3.46 -7.95 -4.74
CA GLY A 41 -2.08 -8.27 -4.99
C GLY A 41 -1.87 -9.53 -5.83
N VAL A 42 -1.06 -9.39 -6.87
CA VAL A 42 -0.64 -10.46 -7.80
C VAL A 42 0.86 -10.40 -8.07
N ALA A 43 1.50 -9.24 -7.85
CA ALA A 43 2.92 -9.05 -8.09
C ALA A 43 3.77 -9.93 -7.16
N GLU A 44 4.96 -10.28 -7.62
CA GLU A 44 5.90 -11.09 -6.85
C GLU A 44 6.28 -10.40 -5.53
N VAL A 45 6.38 -11.19 -4.46
CA VAL A 45 6.90 -10.72 -3.17
C VAL A 45 8.41 -10.98 -3.14
N SER A 46 9.21 -9.93 -3.27
CA SER A 46 10.68 -10.04 -3.15
C SER A 46 11.11 -10.35 -1.69
N THR A 47 12.39 -10.68 -1.49
CA THR A 47 12.99 -10.77 -0.15
C THR A 47 12.78 -9.51 0.68
N LEU A 48 12.93 -8.32 0.10
CA LEU A 48 12.79 -7.04 0.81
C LEU A 48 11.36 -6.76 1.29
N GLN A 49 10.36 -7.28 0.58
CA GLN A 49 8.95 -7.15 0.99
C GLN A 49 8.53 -8.21 2.02
N ARG A 50 9.43 -9.11 2.43
CA ARG A 50 9.20 -10.08 3.52
C ARG A 50 9.69 -9.58 4.89
N ASP A 51 10.23 -8.37 4.94
CA ASP A 51 10.58 -7.72 6.20
C ASP A 51 9.30 -7.35 6.98
N THR A 52 9.32 -7.63 8.29
CA THR A 52 8.26 -7.19 9.19
C THR A 52 8.31 -5.68 9.33
N LEU A 53 7.21 -5.00 9.02
CA LEU A 53 7.11 -3.55 9.11
C LEU A 53 7.00 -3.11 10.58
N SER A 54 7.84 -2.15 10.97
CA SER A 54 7.75 -1.52 12.29
C SER A 54 6.51 -0.64 12.37
N LYS A 55 5.79 -0.70 13.50
CA LYS A 55 4.56 0.07 13.78
C LYS A 55 3.42 -0.12 12.78
N VAL A 56 3.43 -1.21 12.01
CA VAL A 56 2.33 -1.58 11.12
C VAL A 56 1.74 -2.90 11.57
N PHE A 57 0.41 -2.92 11.67
CA PHE A 57 -0.35 -4.08 12.07
C PHE A 57 -1.36 -4.44 10.98
N LEU A 58 -1.48 -5.73 10.69
CA LEU A 58 -2.43 -6.29 9.73
C LEU A 58 -3.57 -6.97 10.49
N PHE A 59 -4.82 -6.66 10.12
CA PHE A 59 -5.99 -7.26 10.77
C PHE A 59 -6.30 -8.63 10.16
N ASN A 60 -6.18 -9.68 10.97
CA ASN A 60 -6.28 -11.07 10.52
C ASN A 60 -7.71 -11.64 10.59
N ASP A 61 -7.86 -12.91 10.20
CA ASP A 61 -9.12 -13.66 10.17
C ASP A 61 -9.63 -14.10 11.55
N LYS A 62 -8.82 -13.92 12.60
CA LYS A 62 -9.19 -14.16 14.02
C LYS A 62 -9.66 -12.89 14.72
N ASN A 63 -9.89 -11.81 13.97
CA ASN A 63 -10.17 -10.48 14.50
C ASN A 63 -9.08 -9.96 15.46
N GLN A 64 -7.82 -10.24 15.14
CA GLN A 64 -6.65 -9.80 15.90
C GLN A 64 -5.68 -9.02 15.00
N TRP A 65 -4.84 -8.22 15.64
CA TRP A 65 -3.75 -7.53 14.98
C TRP A 65 -2.47 -8.33 15.08
N GLU A 66 -1.82 -8.56 13.95
CA GLU A 66 -0.47 -9.12 13.89
C GLU A 66 0.49 -8.11 13.26
N LYS A 67 1.79 -8.28 13.49
CA LYS A 67 2.81 -7.44 12.84
C LYS A 67 2.70 -7.63 11.33
N ALA A 68 2.62 -6.54 10.58
CA ALA A 68 2.42 -6.60 9.15
C ALA A 68 3.71 -7.04 8.43
N VAL A 69 3.62 -8.12 7.66
CA VAL A 69 4.73 -8.74 6.92
C VAL A 69 4.15 -9.45 5.70
N CYS A 70 4.83 -9.53 4.56
CA CYS A 70 4.43 -10.46 3.49
C CYS A 70 5.14 -11.80 3.66
N THR A 71 4.55 -12.89 3.19
CA THR A 71 5.24 -14.17 2.99
C THR A 71 5.63 -14.31 1.52
N GLN A 72 6.35 -15.38 1.17
CA GLN A 72 6.69 -15.65 -0.22
C GLN A 72 5.45 -15.80 -1.12
N GLU A 73 4.39 -16.42 -0.59
CA GLU A 73 3.18 -16.74 -1.37
C GLU A 73 2.00 -15.81 -1.09
N GLU A 74 2.03 -15.03 -0.01
CA GLU A 74 0.90 -14.19 0.40
C GLU A 74 1.31 -12.78 0.83
N GLY A 75 0.60 -11.77 0.31
CA GLY A 75 0.64 -10.38 0.78
C GLY A 75 -0.48 -10.05 1.76
N PHE A 76 -0.79 -8.76 1.89
CA PHE A 76 -1.69 -8.27 2.95
C PHE A 76 -3.15 -8.69 2.77
N ASN A 77 -3.60 -9.05 1.56
CA ASN A 77 -5.00 -9.47 1.33
C ASN A 77 -5.30 -10.91 1.77
N ARG A 78 -4.34 -11.63 2.36
CA ARG A 78 -4.51 -13.05 2.75
C ARG A 78 -5.67 -13.30 3.72
N TYR A 79 -6.08 -12.29 4.49
CA TYR A 79 -7.19 -12.36 5.44
C TYR A 79 -8.50 -11.75 4.92
N SER A 80 -8.55 -11.40 3.63
CA SER A 80 -9.79 -10.93 3.02
C SER A 80 -10.84 -12.04 3.05
N THR A 81 -12.04 -11.72 3.54
CA THR A 81 -13.16 -12.67 3.64
C THR A 81 -13.80 -12.97 2.29
N VAL A 82 -13.42 -12.20 1.26
CA VAL A 82 -13.93 -12.31 -0.11
C VAL A 82 -12.84 -12.73 -1.11
N LYS A 83 -11.67 -13.17 -0.62
CA LYS A 83 -10.51 -13.52 -1.46
C LYS A 83 -10.84 -14.61 -2.49
N LYS A 84 -10.00 -14.70 -3.52
CA LYS A 84 -10.01 -15.86 -4.43
C LYS A 84 -9.37 -17.06 -3.72
N SER A 85 -9.64 -18.27 -4.21
CA SER A 85 -9.14 -19.52 -3.63
C SER A 85 -7.64 -19.78 -3.82
N TYR A 86 -6.91 -18.88 -4.48
CA TYR A 86 -5.46 -18.96 -4.66
C TYR A 86 -4.73 -17.86 -3.87
N PRO A 87 -3.45 -18.08 -3.50
CA PRO A 87 -2.66 -17.10 -2.77
C PRO A 87 -2.58 -15.75 -3.48
N GLN A 88 -2.83 -14.68 -2.75
CA GLN A 88 -2.77 -13.31 -3.27
C GLN A 88 -1.48 -12.66 -2.77
N LYS A 89 -0.67 -12.18 -3.71
CA LYS A 89 0.70 -11.74 -3.46
C LYS A 89 0.77 -10.24 -3.17
N LEU A 90 1.76 -9.54 -3.71
CA LEU A 90 1.99 -8.13 -3.39
C LEU A 90 0.95 -7.23 -4.09
N GLY A 91 0.25 -6.43 -3.29
CA GLY A 91 -0.53 -5.26 -3.70
C GLY A 91 0.06 -3.96 -3.13
N PRO A 92 -0.61 -2.81 -3.25
CA PRO A 92 -0.04 -1.52 -2.86
C PRO A 92 0.02 -1.33 -1.35
N GLY A 93 -0.67 -2.17 -0.57
CA GLY A 93 -0.78 -2.02 0.89
C GLY A 93 0.55 -2.06 1.64
N TYR A 94 1.51 -2.88 1.20
CA TYR A 94 2.83 -2.93 1.83
C TYR A 94 3.60 -1.63 1.63
N GLY A 95 3.75 -1.18 0.38
CA GLY A 95 4.46 0.07 0.06
C GLY A 95 3.78 1.30 0.67
N PHE A 96 2.44 1.30 0.72
CA PHE A 96 1.65 2.31 1.42
C PHE A 96 2.02 2.40 2.91
N ALA A 97 1.93 1.28 3.63
CA ALA A 97 2.17 1.29 5.07
C ALA A 97 3.64 1.57 5.40
N GLN A 98 4.57 1.02 4.61
CA GLN A 98 6.01 1.24 4.75
C GLN A 98 6.36 2.72 4.57
N LYS A 99 5.85 3.38 3.52
CA LYS A 99 6.10 4.80 3.32
C LYS A 99 5.47 5.63 4.43
N LEU A 100 4.23 5.34 4.81
CA LEU A 100 3.52 6.14 5.81
C LEU A 100 4.22 6.14 7.18
N THR A 101 4.64 4.97 7.68
CA THR A 101 5.32 4.88 8.99
C THR A 101 6.70 5.51 9.03
N ALA A 102 7.33 5.77 7.87
CA ALA A 102 8.58 6.53 7.82
C ALA A 102 8.37 8.03 8.13
N TYR A 103 7.13 8.52 8.15
CA TYR A 103 6.81 9.95 8.33
C TYR A 103 6.00 10.23 9.59
N VAL A 104 5.19 9.27 10.05
CA VAL A 104 4.30 9.46 11.20
C VAL A 104 4.78 8.71 12.43
N LYS A 105 4.40 9.21 13.61
CA LYS A 105 4.75 8.55 14.89
C LYS A 105 3.75 7.48 15.28
N GLN A 106 2.51 7.60 14.79
CA GLN A 106 1.37 6.75 15.05
C GLN A 106 1.58 5.33 14.54
N ASP A 107 1.01 4.38 15.26
CA ASP A 107 0.93 3.00 14.82
C ASP A 107 -0.20 2.87 13.78
N ILE A 108 0.07 2.11 12.73
CA ILE A 108 -0.79 1.99 11.55
C ILE A 108 -1.49 0.64 11.57
N GLY A 109 -2.81 0.66 11.45
CA GLY A 109 -3.62 -0.54 11.23
C GLY A 109 -4.01 -0.66 9.75
N VAL A 110 -3.80 -1.82 9.15
CA VAL A 110 -4.22 -2.13 7.78
C VAL A 110 -5.30 -3.21 7.79
N VAL A 111 -6.46 -2.89 7.23
CA VAL A 111 -7.54 -3.85 6.97
C VAL A 111 -7.66 -3.99 5.46
N VAL A 112 -7.32 -5.15 4.92
CA VAL A 112 -7.48 -5.41 3.48
C VAL A 112 -8.65 -6.37 3.27
N ASN A 113 -9.56 -6.00 2.37
CA ASN A 113 -10.71 -6.83 2.00
C ASN A 113 -11.05 -6.71 0.51
N ALA A 114 -10.07 -6.97 -0.36
CA ALA A 114 -10.20 -6.86 -1.81
C ALA A 114 -10.52 -8.21 -2.49
N LYS A 115 -11.12 -8.15 -3.68
CA LYS A 115 -11.45 -9.33 -4.50
C LYS A 115 -11.19 -9.09 -5.99
N GLY A 116 -10.33 -9.92 -6.58
CA GLY A 116 -10.00 -9.88 -8.00
C GLY A 116 -11.19 -10.09 -8.95
N GLY A 117 -11.20 -9.32 -10.04
CA GLY A 117 -12.19 -9.41 -11.12
C GLY A 117 -13.53 -8.74 -10.83
N THR A 118 -13.63 -7.90 -9.80
CA THR A 118 -14.89 -7.26 -9.40
C THR A 118 -15.18 -5.99 -10.19
N SER A 119 -16.45 -5.77 -10.55
CA SER A 119 -16.96 -4.49 -11.09
C SER A 119 -17.54 -3.65 -9.95
N ILE A 120 -17.50 -2.32 -10.09
CA ILE A 120 -18.02 -1.38 -9.08
C ILE A 120 -19.51 -1.58 -8.75
N VAL A 121 -20.29 -2.17 -9.68
CA VAL A 121 -21.71 -2.47 -9.41
C VAL A 121 -21.88 -3.55 -8.32
N TRP A 122 -20.92 -4.48 -8.20
CA TRP A 122 -20.93 -5.52 -7.16
C TRP A 122 -20.50 -5.01 -5.78
N TRP A 123 -19.99 -3.78 -5.72
CA TRP A 123 -19.60 -3.10 -4.49
C TRP A 123 -20.72 -2.22 -3.92
N GLN A 124 -21.89 -2.16 -4.56
CA GLN A 124 -23.00 -1.37 -4.02
C GLN A 124 -23.58 -2.05 -2.77
N LYS A 125 -23.96 -1.25 -1.76
CA LYS A 125 -24.62 -1.75 -0.56
C LYS A 125 -25.93 -2.48 -0.92
N GLY A 126 -26.11 -3.68 -0.38
CA GLY A 126 -27.28 -4.52 -0.62
C GLY A 126 -27.36 -5.03 -2.06
N TYR A 127 -26.22 -5.26 -2.72
CA TYR A 127 -26.22 -5.79 -4.08
C TYR A 127 -26.70 -7.25 -4.09
N GLU A 128 -27.83 -7.53 -4.74
CA GLU A 128 -28.43 -8.88 -4.84
C GLU A 128 -28.38 -9.46 -6.28
N GLY A 129 -27.44 -8.99 -7.10
CA GLY A 129 -27.33 -9.40 -8.51
C GLY A 129 -26.42 -10.62 -8.75
N PRO A 130 -26.20 -11.00 -10.02
CA PRO A 130 -25.21 -12.01 -10.37
C PRO A 130 -23.83 -11.63 -9.85
N ASN A 131 -23.05 -12.62 -9.40
CA ASN A 131 -21.75 -12.38 -8.75
C ASN A 131 -21.86 -11.56 -7.46
N ASP A 132 -22.94 -11.70 -6.71
CA ASP A 132 -23.02 -11.21 -5.34
C ASP A 132 -22.01 -11.97 -4.46
N TYR A 133 -20.97 -11.26 -4.05
CA TYR A 133 -19.96 -11.73 -3.12
C TYR A 133 -20.04 -11.01 -1.77
N ASN A 134 -21.11 -10.24 -1.55
CA ASN A 134 -21.35 -9.45 -0.34
C ASN A 134 -20.18 -8.47 -0.06
N LEU A 135 -19.60 -7.88 -1.11
CA LEU A 135 -18.30 -7.19 -1.06
C LEU A 135 -18.31 -6.00 -0.09
N TYR A 136 -19.37 -5.19 -0.18
CA TYR A 136 -19.55 -4.00 0.63
C TYR A 136 -19.70 -4.36 2.11
N GLU A 137 -20.60 -5.30 2.39
CA GLU A 137 -20.99 -5.74 3.72
C GLU A 137 -19.82 -6.41 4.42
N GLN A 138 -19.04 -7.22 3.69
CA GLN A 138 -17.84 -7.85 4.21
C GLN A 138 -16.74 -6.82 4.52
N ALA A 139 -16.57 -5.79 3.69
CA ALA A 139 -15.63 -4.70 3.98
C ALA A 139 -16.04 -3.91 5.23
N ILE A 140 -17.33 -3.57 5.38
CA ILE A 140 -17.87 -2.91 6.57
C ILE A 140 -17.70 -3.78 7.82
N ALA A 141 -18.02 -5.07 7.74
CA ALA A 141 -17.89 -6.00 8.85
C ALA A 141 -16.42 -6.09 9.33
N ARG A 142 -15.47 -6.23 8.40
CA ARG A 142 -14.03 -6.25 8.71
C ARG A 142 -13.56 -4.94 9.34
N ALA A 143 -13.99 -3.80 8.82
CA ALA A 143 -13.65 -2.49 9.36
C ALA A 143 -14.20 -2.27 10.78
N LYS A 144 -15.45 -2.66 11.04
CA LYS A 144 -16.08 -2.58 12.37
C LYS A 144 -15.44 -3.54 13.37
N ALA A 145 -15.11 -4.76 12.95
CA ALA A 145 -14.38 -5.72 13.79
C ALA A 145 -12.99 -5.18 14.18
N ALA A 146 -12.28 -4.53 13.25
CA ALA A 146 -11.00 -3.89 13.53
C ALA A 146 -11.12 -2.75 14.56
N LEU A 147 -12.16 -1.92 14.48
CA LEU A 147 -12.45 -0.89 15.48
C LEU A 147 -12.78 -1.51 16.86
N ALA A 148 -13.61 -2.54 16.88
CA ALA A 148 -14.01 -3.23 18.12
C ALA A 148 -12.82 -3.91 18.83
N ALA A 149 -11.87 -4.47 18.06
CA ALA A 149 -10.67 -5.11 18.60
C ALA A 149 -9.65 -4.13 19.19
N THR A 150 -9.83 -2.82 19.01
CA THR A 150 -8.78 -1.81 19.24
C THR A 150 -9.35 -0.49 19.76
N PRO A 151 -9.65 -0.39 21.07
CA PRO A 151 -10.15 0.83 21.66
C PRO A 151 -9.25 2.05 21.36
N GLY A 152 -9.88 3.19 21.06
CA GLY A 152 -9.20 4.45 20.75
C GLY A 152 -8.66 4.56 19.32
N SER A 153 -8.76 3.50 18.51
CA SER A 153 -8.39 3.54 17.10
C SER A 153 -9.45 4.23 16.24
N THR A 154 -9.04 4.77 15.09
CA THR A 154 -9.95 5.42 14.14
C THR A 154 -9.64 5.02 12.71
N ILE A 155 -10.65 4.86 11.87
CA ILE A 155 -10.43 4.71 10.42
C ILE A 155 -10.12 6.08 9.85
N LYS A 156 -8.90 6.24 9.32
CA LYS A 156 -8.38 7.50 8.78
C LYS A 156 -8.68 7.69 7.31
N ALA A 157 -8.68 6.62 6.52
CA ALA A 157 -9.05 6.69 5.11
C ALA A 157 -9.50 5.34 4.56
N ILE A 158 -10.20 5.41 3.45
CA ILE A 158 -10.44 4.30 2.54
C ILE A 158 -9.50 4.45 1.35
N ILE A 159 -8.76 3.39 1.07
CA ILE A 159 -7.90 3.26 -0.10
C ILE A 159 -8.60 2.32 -1.08
N TRP A 160 -8.94 2.86 -2.25
CA TRP A 160 -9.73 2.18 -3.28
C TRP A 160 -8.92 1.98 -4.54
N HIS A 161 -8.78 0.74 -5.00
CA HIS A 161 -8.14 0.47 -6.27
C HIS A 161 -8.92 -0.54 -7.10
N GLN A 162 -9.69 -0.01 -8.05
CA GLN A 162 -10.56 -0.75 -8.94
C GLN A 162 -10.89 0.09 -10.16
N GLY A 163 -11.20 -0.58 -11.27
CA GLY A 163 -11.75 0.08 -12.46
C GLY A 163 -11.52 -0.72 -13.74
N GLU A 164 -10.62 -1.70 -13.74
CA GLU A 164 -10.27 -2.46 -14.93
C GLU A 164 -11.48 -3.22 -15.49
N SER A 165 -12.34 -3.73 -14.61
CA SER A 165 -13.60 -4.39 -14.99
C SER A 165 -14.67 -3.41 -15.50
N ASP A 166 -14.50 -2.10 -15.33
CA ASP A 166 -15.43 -1.05 -15.73
C ASP A 166 -14.86 -0.11 -16.79
N ASN A 167 -13.75 -0.50 -17.43
CA ASN A 167 -13.03 0.34 -18.40
C ASN A 167 -13.81 0.62 -19.69
N SER A 168 -14.79 -0.20 -20.05
CA SER A 168 -15.52 -0.10 -21.32
C SER A 168 -16.95 0.40 -21.13
N SER A 169 -17.48 1.10 -22.14
CA SER A 169 -18.89 1.52 -22.19
C SER A 169 -19.83 0.30 -22.13
N PRO A 170 -20.99 0.40 -21.44
CA PRO A 170 -21.48 1.58 -20.70
C PRO A 170 -20.99 1.66 -19.25
N LYS A 171 -20.08 0.77 -18.81
CA LYS A 171 -19.69 0.69 -17.38
C LYS A 171 -18.86 1.88 -16.92
N ASN A 172 -17.97 2.40 -17.76
CA ASN A 172 -17.18 3.59 -17.43
C ASN A 172 -18.06 4.84 -17.27
N GLU A 173 -19.11 4.98 -18.07
CA GLU A 173 -20.09 6.08 -18.00
C GLU A 173 -20.86 6.07 -16.67
N LEU A 174 -21.17 4.89 -16.14
CA LEU A 174 -21.86 4.71 -14.86
C LEU A 174 -20.90 4.69 -13.65
N TYR A 175 -19.59 4.78 -13.88
CA TYR A 175 -18.60 4.58 -12.83
C TYR A 175 -18.68 5.65 -11.73
N MET A 176 -18.73 6.93 -12.11
CA MET A 176 -18.74 8.04 -11.14
C MET A 176 -19.99 8.02 -10.25
N SER A 177 -21.18 7.76 -10.81
CA SER A 177 -22.41 7.73 -10.01
C SER A 177 -22.42 6.57 -9.02
N ARG A 178 -21.95 5.39 -9.43
CA ARG A 178 -21.79 4.22 -8.56
C ARG A 178 -20.72 4.44 -7.50
N LEU A 179 -19.62 5.13 -7.83
CA LEU A 179 -18.58 5.47 -6.87
C LEU A 179 -19.08 6.48 -5.83
N LYS A 180 -19.82 7.52 -6.24
CA LYS A 180 -20.47 8.47 -5.33
C LYS A 180 -21.36 7.76 -4.31
N LYS A 181 -22.21 6.85 -4.78
CA LYS A 181 -23.08 6.05 -3.91
C LYS A 181 -22.26 5.17 -2.95
N LEU A 182 -21.27 4.43 -3.46
CA LEU A 182 -20.38 3.61 -2.65
C LEU A 182 -19.70 4.42 -1.53
N VAL A 183 -19.12 5.58 -1.86
CA VAL A 183 -18.44 6.44 -0.89
C VAL A 183 -19.40 6.97 0.17
N ALA A 184 -20.60 7.40 -0.23
CA ALA A 184 -21.62 7.88 0.70
C ALA A 184 -22.08 6.77 1.66
N ASP A 185 -22.32 5.57 1.15
CA ASP A 185 -22.71 4.41 1.95
C ASP A 185 -21.59 4.03 2.95
N LEU A 186 -20.34 3.91 2.48
CA LEU A 186 -19.18 3.60 3.32
C LEU A 186 -19.01 4.60 4.46
N ARG A 187 -19.13 5.90 4.16
CA ARG A 187 -19.05 6.98 5.16
C ARG A 187 -20.14 6.89 6.21
N THR A 188 -21.36 6.62 5.76
CA THR A 188 -22.53 6.44 6.64
C THR A 188 -22.32 5.27 7.59
N ASP A 189 -21.98 4.09 7.04
CA ASP A 189 -21.88 2.87 7.85
C ASP A 189 -20.61 2.82 8.73
N LEU A 190 -19.58 3.61 8.40
CA LEU A 190 -18.39 3.82 9.23
C LEU A 190 -18.50 5.02 10.17
N GLY A 191 -19.61 5.77 10.13
CA GLY A 191 -19.90 6.87 11.06
C GLY A 191 -19.02 8.11 10.87
N ASN A 192 -18.51 8.35 9.66
CA ASN A 192 -17.68 9.52 9.35
C ASN A 192 -17.99 10.05 7.95
N ASP A 193 -18.83 11.09 7.88
CA ASP A 193 -19.28 11.77 6.66
C ASP A 193 -18.14 12.48 5.89
N LYS A 194 -17.01 12.75 6.55
CA LYS A 194 -15.82 13.37 5.97
C LYS A 194 -14.66 12.39 5.78
N LEU A 195 -14.90 11.08 5.91
CA LEU A 195 -13.85 10.07 5.81
C LEU A 195 -13.12 10.20 4.46
N PRO A 196 -11.80 10.46 4.47
CA PRO A 196 -11.02 10.54 3.25
C PRO A 196 -11.14 9.28 2.39
N PHE A 197 -11.39 9.47 1.10
CA PHE A 197 -11.44 8.39 0.11
C PHE A 197 -10.41 8.65 -0.98
N ILE A 198 -9.48 7.71 -1.17
CA ILE A 198 -8.40 7.86 -2.14
C ILE A 198 -8.47 6.74 -3.16
N ALA A 199 -8.72 7.09 -4.42
CA ALA A 199 -8.76 6.15 -5.52
C ALA A 199 -7.45 6.15 -6.32
N GLY A 200 -7.10 5.05 -6.98
CA GLY A 200 -5.94 5.00 -7.88
C GLY A 200 -6.36 4.73 -9.31
N GLU A 201 -5.70 5.41 -10.25
CA GLU A 201 -5.79 5.06 -11.67
C GLU A 201 -5.38 3.60 -11.89
N VAL A 202 -6.05 2.93 -12.82
CA VAL A 202 -5.67 1.59 -13.27
C VAL A 202 -4.58 1.68 -14.35
N GLY A 203 -3.96 0.54 -14.67
CA GLY A 203 -2.88 0.46 -15.66
C GLY A 203 -3.23 1.14 -16.99
N THR A 204 -2.24 1.77 -17.63
CA THR A 204 -2.41 2.59 -18.85
C THR A 204 -1.86 1.93 -20.12
N TRP A 205 -1.26 0.75 -20.01
CA TRP A 205 -0.72 0.01 -21.15
C TRP A 205 -1.82 -0.63 -22.00
N ASN A 206 -1.57 -0.78 -23.30
CA ASN A 206 -2.41 -1.54 -24.24
C ASN A 206 -3.92 -1.21 -24.18
N GLY A 207 -4.26 0.08 -24.02
CA GLY A 207 -5.65 0.54 -23.99
C GLY A 207 -6.38 0.38 -22.66
N ARG A 208 -5.71 -0.14 -21.62
CA ARG A 208 -6.24 -0.17 -20.26
C ARG A 208 -6.39 1.24 -19.71
N GLY A 209 -7.36 1.42 -18.82
CA GLY A 209 -7.65 2.71 -18.20
C GLY A 209 -8.22 3.79 -19.12
N LYS A 210 -8.24 3.60 -20.45
CA LYS A 210 -8.70 4.62 -21.41
C LYS A 210 -10.11 5.13 -21.11
N GLY A 211 -11.02 4.28 -20.64
CA GLY A 211 -12.38 4.69 -20.31
C GLY A 211 -12.58 5.10 -18.86
N VAL A 212 -11.94 4.42 -17.89
CA VAL A 212 -12.19 4.65 -16.46
C VAL A 212 -11.24 5.68 -15.82
N ASN A 213 -9.97 5.80 -16.26
CA ASN A 213 -9.04 6.76 -15.68
C ASN A 213 -9.47 8.23 -15.87
N PRO A 214 -10.03 8.65 -17.03
CA PRO A 214 -10.60 9.99 -17.15
C PRO A 214 -11.67 10.29 -16.09
N VAL A 215 -12.46 9.29 -15.72
CA VAL A 215 -13.48 9.41 -14.66
C VAL A 215 -12.83 9.46 -13.28
N ILE A 216 -11.82 8.63 -13.01
CA ILE A 216 -11.06 8.64 -11.74
C ILE A 216 -10.41 10.00 -11.49
N ARG A 217 -9.90 10.67 -12.53
CA ARG A 217 -9.28 12.00 -12.41
C ARG A 217 -10.24 13.09 -11.94
N GLN A 218 -11.55 12.88 -12.10
CA GLN A 218 -12.60 13.82 -11.68
C GLN A 218 -13.10 13.57 -10.25
N ILE A 219 -12.57 12.56 -9.54
CA ILE A 219 -13.04 12.18 -8.20
C ILE A 219 -12.93 13.33 -7.20
N GLN A 220 -11.82 14.07 -7.21
CA GLN A 220 -11.59 15.17 -6.27
C GLN A 220 -12.64 16.29 -6.40
N ASP A 221 -13.09 16.55 -7.62
CA ASP A 221 -14.07 17.60 -7.94
C ASP A 221 -15.51 17.11 -7.75
N SER A 222 -15.71 15.80 -7.82
CA SER A 222 -17.04 15.16 -7.83
C SER A 222 -17.47 14.60 -6.46
N ILE A 223 -16.51 14.24 -5.60
CA ILE A 223 -16.77 13.57 -4.32
C ILE A 223 -16.01 14.31 -3.22
N PRO A 224 -16.69 15.04 -2.32
CA PRO A 224 -16.02 15.76 -1.22
C PRO A 224 -15.09 14.87 -0.40
N TYR A 225 -14.02 15.45 0.13
CA TYR A 225 -12.99 14.74 0.91
C TYR A 225 -12.38 13.52 0.19
N SER A 226 -12.33 13.58 -1.14
CA SER A 226 -11.76 12.50 -1.95
C SER A 226 -10.66 13.02 -2.85
N THR A 227 -9.72 12.16 -3.20
CA THR A 227 -8.66 12.46 -4.17
C THR A 227 -8.32 11.20 -4.92
N TRP A 228 -7.47 11.33 -5.93
CA TRP A 228 -6.95 10.20 -6.69
C TRP A 228 -5.42 10.21 -6.72
N VAL A 229 -4.83 9.06 -7.07
CA VAL A 229 -3.40 8.88 -7.33
C VAL A 229 -3.17 8.39 -8.74
N SER A 230 -2.12 8.90 -9.39
CA SER A 230 -1.80 8.53 -10.76
C SER A 230 -1.09 7.18 -10.86
N SER A 231 -1.31 6.49 -11.97
CA SER A 231 -0.54 5.31 -12.39
C SER A 231 0.49 5.63 -13.47
N SER A 232 0.79 6.92 -13.72
CA SER A 232 1.77 7.34 -14.72
C SER A 232 3.14 6.71 -14.44
N GLY A 233 3.77 6.20 -15.50
CA GLY A 233 5.08 5.54 -15.45
C GLY A 233 5.10 4.15 -14.82
N LEU A 234 3.96 3.64 -14.34
CA LEU A 234 3.85 2.29 -13.80
C LEU A 234 3.70 1.25 -14.91
N THR A 235 4.22 0.05 -14.67
CA THR A 235 4.32 -1.03 -15.65
C THR A 235 3.63 -2.31 -15.20
N SER A 236 3.44 -3.22 -16.16
CA SER A 236 2.79 -4.51 -15.97
C SER A 236 3.80 -5.61 -15.61
N ILE A 237 3.35 -6.64 -14.89
CA ILE A 237 4.11 -7.90 -14.71
C ILE A 237 4.60 -8.45 -16.06
N ASP A 238 3.77 -8.37 -17.09
CA ASP A 238 4.14 -8.77 -18.44
C ASP A 238 3.39 -7.91 -19.47
N VAL A 239 4.06 -6.85 -19.92
CA VAL A 239 3.53 -5.91 -20.93
C VAL A 239 3.27 -6.63 -22.25
N LYS A 240 4.12 -7.60 -22.65
CA LYS A 240 4.01 -8.33 -23.91
C LYS A 240 2.75 -9.21 -23.93
N LYS A 241 2.40 -9.81 -22.79
CA LYS A 241 1.17 -10.60 -22.63
C LYS A 241 -0.06 -9.78 -22.22
N ASN A 242 0.05 -8.45 -22.22
CA ASN A 242 -1.00 -7.54 -21.77
C ASN A 242 -1.59 -7.91 -20.39
N ASN A 243 -0.73 -8.35 -19.46
CA ASN A 243 -1.16 -8.71 -18.13
C ASN A 243 -1.80 -7.48 -17.44
N PRO A 244 -3.01 -7.57 -16.85
CA PRO A 244 -3.67 -6.42 -16.22
C PRO A 244 -3.02 -5.98 -14.91
N HIS A 245 -2.08 -6.74 -14.36
CA HIS A 245 -1.55 -6.49 -13.03
C HIS A 245 -0.25 -5.71 -13.08
N PHE A 246 -0.10 -4.74 -12.16
CA PHE A 246 1.13 -4.01 -11.94
C PHE A 246 2.24 -4.95 -11.46
N ASP A 247 3.48 -4.71 -11.88
CA ASP A 247 4.65 -5.41 -11.33
C ASP A 247 4.99 -4.97 -9.90
N THR A 248 5.97 -5.64 -9.29
CA THR A 248 6.39 -5.43 -7.90
C THR A 248 6.78 -3.99 -7.62
N TYR A 249 7.66 -3.40 -8.44
CA TYR A 249 8.09 -2.02 -8.22
C TYR A 249 6.96 -1.02 -8.45
N SER A 250 6.10 -1.28 -9.43
CA SER A 250 4.92 -0.46 -9.70
C SER A 250 3.92 -0.50 -8.55
N GLN A 251 3.74 -1.64 -7.89
CA GLN A 251 2.91 -1.76 -6.69
C GLN A 251 3.48 -0.98 -5.50
N LEU A 252 4.81 -1.00 -5.32
CA LEU A 252 5.48 -0.22 -4.27
C LEU A 252 5.32 1.28 -4.50
N VAL A 253 5.56 1.75 -5.73
CA VAL A 253 5.38 3.16 -6.10
C VAL A 253 3.93 3.58 -5.95
N LEU A 254 2.97 2.75 -6.41
CA LEU A 254 1.54 3.04 -6.27
C LEU A 254 1.13 3.15 -4.80
N GLY A 255 1.58 2.22 -3.95
CA GLY A 255 1.40 2.30 -2.50
C GLY A 255 1.97 3.58 -1.90
N GLY A 256 3.18 3.95 -2.29
CA GLY A 256 3.82 5.20 -1.89
C GLY A 256 2.99 6.44 -2.30
N ARG A 257 2.41 6.46 -3.50
CA ARG A 257 1.55 7.57 -3.96
C ARG A 257 0.28 7.70 -3.13
N TYR A 258 -0.31 6.60 -2.67
CA TYR A 258 -1.42 6.65 -1.71
C TYR A 258 -0.96 7.23 -0.37
N ALA A 259 0.21 6.84 0.13
CA ALA A 259 0.76 7.36 1.38
C ALA A 259 1.02 8.87 1.27
N ASP A 260 1.50 9.36 0.12
CA ASP A 260 1.72 10.79 -0.12
C ASP A 260 0.43 11.60 0.02
N LYS A 261 -0.68 11.09 -0.54
CA LYS A 261 -1.99 11.73 -0.37
C LYS A 261 -2.45 11.70 1.08
N VAL A 262 -2.28 10.59 1.78
CA VAL A 262 -2.59 10.50 3.22
C VAL A 262 -1.78 11.50 4.05
N LEU A 263 -0.46 11.60 3.81
CA LEU A 263 0.41 12.57 4.47
C LEU A 263 -0.09 13.99 4.30
N GLN A 264 -0.44 14.36 3.06
CA GLN A 264 -0.92 15.70 2.74
C GLN A 264 -2.28 16.01 3.37
N ILE A 265 -3.27 15.11 3.22
CA ILE A 265 -4.66 15.45 3.55
C ILE A 265 -5.00 15.15 5.01
N ILE A 266 -4.37 14.15 5.64
CA ILE A 266 -4.66 13.70 7.00
C ILE A 266 -3.66 14.26 7.99
N TYR A 267 -2.37 14.06 7.75
CA TYR A 267 -1.32 14.48 8.68
C TYR A 267 -0.80 15.89 8.44
N LYS A 268 -1.19 16.52 7.32
CA LYS A 268 -0.70 17.85 6.89
C LYS A 268 0.83 17.91 6.80
N LEU A 269 1.45 16.80 6.38
CA LEU A 269 2.88 16.67 6.18
C LEU A 269 3.23 16.70 4.69
N SER A 270 4.38 17.30 4.36
CA SER A 270 4.96 17.21 3.02
C SER A 270 5.49 15.79 2.79
N PRO A 271 5.18 15.14 1.65
CA PRO A 271 5.79 13.88 1.25
C PRO A 271 7.29 13.96 0.96
N GLY A 272 7.82 15.17 0.75
CA GLY A 272 9.23 15.39 0.46
C GLY A 272 9.49 16.50 -0.56
N ASP A 273 10.76 16.77 -0.77
CA ASP A 273 11.24 17.91 -1.57
C ASP A 273 11.97 17.49 -2.84
N VAL A 274 12.17 16.18 -3.03
CA VAL A 274 12.88 15.62 -4.18
C VAL A 274 12.06 14.48 -4.75
N THR A 275 11.90 14.49 -6.07
CA THR A 275 11.28 13.39 -6.81
C THR A 275 12.33 12.71 -7.67
N LEU A 276 12.52 11.40 -7.46
CA LEU A 276 13.36 10.56 -8.31
C LEU A 276 12.52 9.96 -9.42
N TYR A 277 13.09 9.84 -10.61
CA TYR A 277 12.45 9.27 -11.79
C TYR A 277 13.33 8.20 -12.43
N THR A 278 12.70 7.12 -12.90
CA THR A 278 13.39 6.03 -13.59
C THR A 278 13.57 6.26 -15.09
N GLY A 279 12.96 7.30 -15.64
CA GLY A 279 13.15 7.77 -17.01
C GLY A 279 13.81 9.15 -17.08
N GLU A 280 14.37 9.47 -18.24
CA GLU A 280 14.83 10.83 -18.56
C GLU A 280 13.62 11.78 -18.66
N ASP A 281 13.86 13.09 -18.58
CA ASP A 281 12.84 14.14 -18.68
C ASP A 281 11.64 13.94 -17.75
N TYR A 282 11.91 13.48 -16.52
CA TYR A 282 10.91 13.28 -15.46
C TYR A 282 9.81 12.26 -15.84
N THR A 283 10.20 11.22 -16.59
CA THR A 283 9.31 10.12 -17.01
C THR A 283 9.57 8.83 -16.22
N GLY A 284 8.75 7.81 -16.46
CA GLY A 284 8.88 6.51 -15.78
C GLY A 284 8.31 6.50 -14.35
N ARG A 285 8.67 5.47 -13.59
CA ARG A 285 8.28 5.36 -12.17
C ARG A 285 8.89 6.53 -11.41
N SER A 286 8.14 7.05 -10.45
CA SER A 286 8.59 8.21 -9.66
C SER A 286 8.26 8.10 -8.19
N VAL A 287 9.20 8.51 -7.35
CA VAL A 287 9.11 8.47 -5.88
C VAL A 287 9.52 9.81 -5.30
N ILE A 288 8.63 10.39 -4.48
CA ILE A 288 8.90 11.59 -3.68
C ILE A 288 9.55 11.16 -2.36
N LEU A 289 10.66 11.81 -2.00
CA LEU A 289 11.43 11.52 -0.79
C LEU A 289 11.67 12.80 0.03
N LYS A 290 11.55 12.66 1.35
CA LYS A 290 11.99 13.66 2.33
C LYS A 290 13.52 13.71 2.46
N PRO A 291 14.08 14.73 3.14
CA PRO A 291 15.48 14.73 3.52
C PRO A 291 15.90 13.45 4.27
N GLY A 292 17.08 12.94 3.93
CA GLY A 292 17.58 11.66 4.42
C GLY A 292 18.64 11.05 3.51
N THR A 293 19.26 9.98 3.98
CA THR A 293 20.20 9.16 3.21
C THR A 293 19.53 7.85 2.84
N TYR A 294 19.61 7.48 1.57
CA TYR A 294 18.95 6.31 0.99
C TYR A 294 19.98 5.50 0.21
N ASN A 295 20.25 4.28 0.67
CA ASN A 295 21.05 3.33 -0.09
C ASN A 295 20.19 2.62 -1.14
N SER A 296 20.80 1.73 -1.94
CA SER A 296 20.09 0.99 -2.99
C SER A 296 18.92 0.15 -2.45
N THR A 297 19.07 -0.44 -1.27
CA THR A 297 18.01 -1.23 -0.63
C THR A 297 16.84 -0.36 -0.17
N ASP A 298 17.12 0.83 0.37
CA ASP A 298 16.08 1.79 0.74
C ASP A 298 15.30 2.26 -0.50
N LEU A 299 16.00 2.57 -1.58
CA LEU A 299 15.38 2.97 -2.86
C LEU A 299 14.53 1.84 -3.46
N GLU A 300 15.02 0.61 -3.39
CA GLU A 300 14.30 -0.56 -3.91
C GLU A 300 13.01 -0.84 -3.12
N ARG A 301 13.03 -0.62 -1.80
CA ARG A 301 11.84 -0.67 -0.95
C ARG A 301 10.76 0.32 -1.40
N PHE A 302 11.15 1.49 -1.93
CA PHE A 302 10.23 2.45 -2.52
C PHE A 302 9.88 2.19 -3.99
N GLY A 303 10.44 1.14 -4.59
CA GLY A 303 10.18 0.77 -5.98
C GLY A 303 11.06 1.50 -7.00
N ILE A 304 12.28 1.88 -6.63
CA ILE A 304 13.33 2.36 -7.54
C ILE A 304 14.48 1.35 -7.50
N GLY A 305 14.73 0.64 -8.60
CA GLY A 305 15.79 -0.36 -8.68
C GLY A 305 17.19 0.23 -8.54
N LYS A 306 18.18 -0.64 -8.26
CA LYS A 306 19.59 -0.24 -8.23
C LYS A 306 19.98 0.40 -9.56
N GLN A 307 20.62 1.58 -9.50
CA GLN A 307 21.05 2.35 -10.67
C GLN A 307 19.93 2.74 -11.66
N GLU A 308 18.67 2.72 -11.22
CA GLU A 308 17.53 3.02 -12.09
C GLU A 308 17.23 4.52 -12.20
N ILE A 309 17.79 5.37 -11.33
CA ILE A 309 17.53 6.81 -11.35
C ILE A 309 18.09 7.42 -12.64
N ARG A 310 17.24 8.10 -13.41
CA ARG A 310 17.60 8.76 -14.69
C ARG A 310 17.36 10.26 -14.68
N SER A 311 16.42 10.75 -13.89
CA SER A 311 16.22 12.19 -13.69
C SER A 311 15.74 12.49 -12.26
N ILE A 312 15.96 13.73 -11.82
CA ILE A 312 15.68 14.18 -10.46
C ILE A 312 15.03 15.55 -10.50
N ASP A 313 13.83 15.67 -9.96
CA ASP A 313 13.21 16.97 -9.70
C ASP A 313 13.51 17.43 -8.26
N ILE A 314 14.02 18.65 -8.11
CA ILE A 314 14.51 19.20 -6.83
C ILE A 314 13.74 20.48 -6.53
N ASN A 315 12.93 20.48 -5.47
CA ASN A 315 12.25 21.66 -4.99
C ASN A 315 13.24 22.73 -4.50
N LYS A 316 12.84 24.00 -4.57
CA LYS A 316 13.66 25.13 -4.13
C LYS A 316 14.10 24.96 -2.67
N GLY A 317 15.42 24.96 -2.45
CA GLY A 317 16.04 24.87 -1.13
C GLY A 317 16.63 23.49 -0.80
N ALA A 318 16.23 22.44 -1.52
CA ALA A 318 16.78 21.10 -1.34
C ALA A 318 18.12 20.91 -2.07
N GLN A 319 18.93 19.99 -1.57
CA GLN A 319 20.18 19.56 -2.18
C GLN A 319 20.24 18.04 -2.25
N VAL A 320 20.69 17.52 -3.40
CA VAL A 320 20.87 16.09 -3.61
C VAL A 320 22.33 15.78 -3.86
N LEU A 321 22.87 14.82 -3.09
CA LEU A 321 24.16 14.19 -3.33
C LEU A 321 23.90 12.81 -3.92
N CYS A 322 24.39 12.57 -5.14
CA CYS A 322 24.28 11.29 -5.83
C CYS A 322 25.63 10.57 -5.77
N TYR A 323 25.63 9.37 -5.18
CA TYR A 323 26.83 8.56 -5.01
C TYR A 323 26.83 7.42 -6.04
N PRO A 324 27.93 7.24 -6.80
CA PRO A 324 28.09 6.08 -7.67
C PRO A 324 28.39 4.81 -6.86
N ASP A 325 28.46 3.66 -7.54
CA ASP A 325 28.79 2.38 -6.90
C ASP A 325 30.25 2.31 -6.41
N ASN A 326 31.16 3.02 -7.08
CA ASN A 326 32.56 3.06 -6.69
C ASN A 326 32.76 4.03 -5.51
N LEU A 327 33.08 3.50 -4.34
CA LEU A 327 33.25 4.26 -3.09
C LEU A 327 34.39 5.29 -3.14
N ASN A 328 35.30 5.19 -4.10
CA ASN A 328 36.39 6.16 -4.28
C ASN A 328 35.96 7.42 -5.05
N ASP A 329 34.82 7.37 -5.75
CA ASP A 329 34.34 8.49 -6.53
C ASP A 329 33.58 9.48 -5.63
N LYS A 330 33.83 10.78 -5.85
CA LYS A 330 33.13 11.84 -5.11
C LYS A 330 31.66 11.90 -5.54
N PRO A 331 30.71 12.15 -4.61
CA PRO A 331 29.31 12.31 -4.98
C PRO A 331 29.12 13.54 -5.87
N ALA A 332 28.26 13.39 -6.88
CA ALA A 332 27.77 14.51 -7.67
C ALA A 332 26.73 15.29 -6.86
N LYS A 333 26.89 16.60 -6.76
CA LYS A 333 26.00 17.49 -6.00
C LYS A 333 25.10 18.28 -6.94
N TYR A 334 23.81 18.29 -6.62
CA TYR A 334 22.78 18.99 -7.39
C TYR A 334 21.90 19.84 -6.47
N THR A 335 21.57 21.05 -6.93
CA THR A 335 20.71 22.02 -6.24
C THR A 335 19.58 22.55 -7.14
N LYS A 336 19.49 22.00 -8.35
CA LYS A 336 18.48 22.26 -9.37
C LYS A 336 18.10 20.94 -10.02
N SER A 337 16.88 20.84 -10.52
CA SER A 337 16.39 19.66 -11.21
C SER A 337 17.28 19.27 -12.40
N ILE A 338 17.38 17.97 -12.64
CA ILE A 338 18.23 17.36 -13.65
C ILE A 338 17.32 16.47 -14.49
N ASN A 339 17.17 16.79 -15.76
CA ASN A 339 16.35 16.01 -16.67
C ASN A 339 17.05 14.74 -17.17
N ARG A 340 18.39 14.64 -17.03
CA ARG A 340 19.17 13.47 -17.41
C ARG A 340 20.44 13.30 -16.57
N LEU A 341 20.55 12.17 -15.87
CA LEU A 341 21.77 11.72 -15.22
C LEU A 341 22.61 10.90 -16.20
N THR A 342 23.88 11.26 -16.35
CA THR A 342 24.82 10.57 -17.25
C THR A 342 25.51 9.39 -16.59
N ASN A 343 25.62 9.38 -15.26
CA ASN A 343 26.30 8.34 -14.49
C ASN A 343 25.30 7.54 -13.64
N PRO A 344 25.51 6.23 -13.46
CA PRO A 344 24.71 5.42 -12.55
C PRO A 344 24.76 5.93 -11.11
N VAL A 345 23.61 5.94 -10.44
CA VAL A 345 23.48 6.38 -9.04
C VAL A 345 23.05 5.20 -8.17
N SER A 346 23.80 4.95 -7.12
CA SER A 346 23.61 3.78 -6.24
C SER A 346 23.04 4.12 -4.88
N SER A 347 23.35 5.32 -4.39
CA SER A 347 22.74 5.87 -3.20
C SER A 347 22.63 7.38 -3.32
N ILE A 348 21.75 7.97 -2.52
CA ILE A 348 21.56 9.43 -2.48
C ILE A 348 21.49 9.95 -1.05
N THR A 349 21.86 11.22 -0.87
CA THR A 349 21.53 11.99 0.34
C THR A 349 20.81 13.26 -0.06
N ILE A 350 19.62 13.48 0.51
CA ILE A 350 18.80 14.67 0.34
C ILE A 350 18.96 15.52 1.60
N ARG A 351 19.29 16.81 1.41
CA ARG A 351 19.50 17.79 2.49
C ARG A 351 18.58 18.99 2.33
#